data_AF-A0A061HYT8-F1
#
_entry.id   AF-A0A061HYT8-F1
#
_cell.length_a   1.000
_cell.length_b   1.000
_cell.length_c   1.000
_cell.angle_alpha   90.00
_cell.angle_beta   90.00
_cell.angle_gamma   90.00
#
_symmetry.space_group_name_H-M   'P 1'
#
loop_
_entity.id
_entity.type
_entity.pdbx_description
1 polymer ?
#
loop_
_entity_poly.entity_id
_entity_poly.type
_entity_poly.pdbx_seq_one_letter_code
_entity_poly.pdbx_strand_id
1 'polypeptide(L)'
;MRINNVPAEGENEVNNELANRMSLFYAEATPMLKTLSDATTKFVSENKNLPIENTTDCLSTMASVCRVMLEMLEYRSRFTNEETVSFCLRVMVGIIKLYDHAHPVGAFAKTSKIDMKGCIKVFKD
;
A
#
# COMPACT_ATOMS: atom_id res chain seq x y z
N MET A 1 13.66 -43.66 18.21
CA MET A 1 13.61 -43.65 16.74
C MET A 1 13.52 -42.18 16.31
N ARG A 2 14.65 -41.57 15.91
CA ARG A 2 14.68 -40.18 15.42
C ARG A 2 14.47 -40.22 13.92
N ILE A 3 13.39 -39.63 13.44
CA ILE A 3 13.11 -39.46 12.02
C ILE A 3 13.99 -38.30 11.55
N ASN A 4 15.11 -38.62 10.90
CA ASN A 4 15.94 -37.61 10.24
C ASN A 4 15.20 -37.17 8.97
N ASN A 5 14.59 -35.99 9.01
CA ASN A 5 14.04 -35.33 7.84
C ASN A 5 15.18 -34.64 7.08
N VAL A 6 15.98 -35.42 6.35
CA VAL A 6 16.92 -34.86 5.36
C VAL A 6 16.04 -34.41 4.19
N PRO A 7 15.96 -33.10 3.86
CA PRO A 7 15.17 -32.66 2.71
C PRO A 7 15.76 -33.31 1.46
N ALA A 8 14.91 -33.90 0.61
CA ALA A 8 15.38 -34.49 -0.64
C ALA A 8 16.02 -33.39 -1.51
N GLU A 9 17.21 -33.65 -2.05
CA GLU A 9 17.89 -32.78 -3.00
C GLU A 9 16.96 -32.57 -4.22
N GLY A 10 16.29 -31.42 -4.28
CA GLY A 10 15.30 -31.08 -5.31
C GLY A 10 13.99 -30.48 -4.79
N GLU A 11 13.61 -30.71 -3.52
CA GLU A 11 12.34 -30.18 -2.98
C GLU A 11 12.31 -28.65 -2.82
N ASN A 12 13.48 -28.00 -2.79
CA ASN A 12 13.61 -26.55 -2.67
C ASN A 12 14.06 -25.86 -3.96
N GLU A 13 14.10 -26.58 -5.09
CA GLU A 13 14.52 -25.98 -6.35
C GLU A 13 13.43 -25.06 -6.92
N VAL A 14 13.85 -23.85 -7.29
CA VAL A 14 12.97 -22.86 -7.92
C VAL A 14 12.88 -23.16 -9.41
N ASN A 15 11.69 -23.57 -9.88
CA ASN A 15 11.47 -23.80 -11.30
C ASN A 15 11.50 -22.49 -12.10
N ASN A 16 11.67 -22.58 -13.43
CA ASN A 16 11.78 -21.41 -14.31
C ASN A 16 10.57 -20.47 -14.25
N GLU A 17 9.35 -20.99 -14.07
CA GLU A 17 8.14 -20.17 -13.99
C GLU A 17 8.13 -19.33 -12.71
N LEU A 18 8.46 -19.93 -11.56
CA LEU A 18 8.60 -19.25 -10.29
C LEU A 18 9.77 -18.26 -10.32
N ALA A 19 10.91 -18.64 -10.91
CA ALA A 19 12.06 -17.76 -11.08
C ALA A 19 11.72 -16.51 -11.92
N ASN A 20 10.93 -16.66 -12.99
CA ASN A 20 10.46 -15.54 -13.80
C ASN A 20 9.54 -14.61 -13.00
N ARG A 21 8.61 -15.17 -12.21
CA ARG A 21 7.73 -14.38 -11.32
C ARG A 21 8.53 -13.65 -10.25
N MET A 22 9.52 -14.31 -9.64
CA MET A 22 10.43 -13.68 -8.66
C MET A 22 11.25 -12.57 -9.30
N SER A 23 11.75 -12.77 -10.52
CA SER A 23 12.53 -11.76 -11.25
C SER A 23 11.70 -10.51 -11.51
N LEU A 24 10.46 -10.65 -11.98
CA LEU A 24 9.55 -9.52 -12.16
C LEU A 24 9.18 -8.85 -10.83
N PHE A 25 8.97 -9.64 -9.78
CA PHE A 25 8.69 -9.10 -8.45
C PHE A 25 9.84 -8.23 -7.93
N TYR A 26 11.09 -8.71 -7.99
CA TYR A 26 12.25 -7.96 -7.51
C TYR A 26 12.72 -6.85 -8.46
N ALA A 27 12.28 -6.83 -9.72
CA ALA A 27 12.54 -5.74 -10.65
C ALA A 27 11.75 -4.46 -10.31
N GLU A 28 10.64 -4.58 -9.57
CA GLU A 28 9.82 -3.46 -9.15
C GLU A 28 10.50 -2.65 -8.03
N ALA A 29 10.41 -1.32 -8.09
CA ALA A 29 11.00 -0.45 -7.06
C ALA A 29 10.38 -0.65 -5.67
N THR A 30 9.11 -1.07 -5.62
CA THR A 30 8.38 -1.36 -4.37
C THR A 30 7.57 -2.66 -4.51
N PRO A 31 8.21 -3.84 -4.47
CA PRO A 31 7.60 -5.12 -4.84
C PRO A 31 6.31 -5.46 -4.10
N MET A 32 6.32 -5.27 -2.78
CA MET A 32 5.16 -5.52 -1.92
C MET A 32 4.03 -4.53 -2.20
N LEU A 33 4.35 -3.25 -2.39
CA LEU A 33 3.33 -2.22 -2.66
C LEU A 33 2.72 -2.39 -4.05
N LYS A 34 3.52 -2.79 -5.05
CA LYS A 34 3.02 -3.15 -6.38
C LYS A 34 2.04 -4.32 -6.31
N THR A 35 2.39 -5.35 -5.53
CA THR A 35 1.52 -6.52 -5.34
C THR A 35 0.20 -6.14 -4.66
N LEU A 36 0.24 -5.30 -3.63
CA LEU A 36 -0.98 -4.77 -2.98
C LEU A 36 -1.81 -3.89 -3.92
N SER A 37 -1.14 -3.07 -4.75
CA SER A 37 -1.79 -2.24 -5.77
C SER A 37 -2.54 -3.11 -6.78
N ASP A 38 -1.88 -4.14 -7.31
CA ASP A 38 -2.49 -5.06 -8.28
C ASP A 38 -3.64 -5.84 -7.67
N ALA A 39 -3.51 -6.29 -6.41
CA ALA A 39 -4.58 -6.96 -5.68
C ALA A 39 -5.79 -6.04 -5.47
N THR A 40 -5.57 -4.76 -5.19
CA THR A 40 -6.64 -3.77 -5.01
C THR A 40 -7.36 -3.47 -6.32
N THR A 41 -6.61 -3.27 -7.41
CA THR A 41 -7.18 -3.10 -8.75
C THR A 41 -7.96 -4.34 -9.19
N LYS A 42 -7.44 -5.54 -8.88
CA LYS A 42 -8.12 -6.82 -9.14
C LYS A 42 -9.44 -6.92 -8.35
N PHE A 43 -9.43 -6.59 -7.06
CA PHE A 43 -10.64 -6.60 -6.23
C PHE A 43 -11.75 -5.70 -6.82
N VAL A 44 -11.41 -4.47 -7.21
CA VAL A 44 -12.38 -3.56 -7.84
C VAL A 44 -12.88 -4.10 -9.19
N SER A 45 -11.99 -4.70 -9.97
CA SER A 45 -12.32 -5.23 -11.30
C SER A 45 -13.22 -6.48 -11.26
N GLU A 46 -13.05 -7.33 -10.23
CA GLU A 46 -13.82 -8.56 -10.03
C GLU A 46 -15.18 -8.29 -9.39
N ASN A 47 -15.30 -7.25 -8.57
CA ASN A 47 -16.53 -6.91 -7.84
C ASN A 47 -17.31 -5.75 -8.49
N LYS A 48 -17.66 -5.90 -9.78
CA LYS A 48 -18.36 -4.85 -10.57
C LYS A 48 -19.73 -4.44 -10.05
N ASN A 49 -20.33 -5.27 -9.20
CA ASN A 49 -21.60 -5.00 -8.52
C ASN A 49 -21.45 -4.04 -7.32
N LEU A 50 -20.22 -3.81 -6.85
CA LEU A 50 -19.94 -2.85 -5.79
C LEU A 50 -19.55 -1.50 -6.40
N PRO A 51 -20.07 -0.38 -5.87
CA PRO A 51 -19.58 0.94 -6.23
C PRO A 51 -18.09 1.08 -5.92
N ILE A 52 -17.30 1.56 -6.90
CA ILE A 52 -15.85 1.79 -6.76
C ILE A 52 -15.51 2.79 -5.65
N GLU A 53 -16.42 3.73 -5.40
CA GLU A 53 -16.38 4.68 -4.30
C GLU A 53 -16.28 4.01 -2.93
N ASN A 54 -16.87 2.83 -2.72
CA ASN A 54 -16.75 2.11 -1.43
C ASN A 54 -15.28 1.78 -1.10
N THR A 55 -14.49 1.44 -2.12
CA THR A 55 -13.06 1.15 -1.95
C THR A 55 -12.25 2.43 -1.91
N THR A 56 -12.46 3.30 -2.89
CA THR A 56 -11.64 4.52 -3.05
C THR A 56 -11.91 5.55 -1.95
N ASP A 57 -13.13 5.67 -1.45
CA ASP A 57 -13.47 6.55 -0.32
C ASP A 57 -12.88 6.03 0.98
N CYS A 58 -12.89 4.71 1.20
CA CYS A 58 -12.22 4.08 2.34
C CYS A 58 -10.73 4.44 2.36
N LEU A 59 -10.03 4.26 1.24
CA LEU A 59 -8.63 4.65 1.08
C LEU A 59 -8.43 6.15 1.31
N SER A 60 -9.22 7.02 0.67
CA SER A 60 -9.06 8.48 0.83
C SER A 60 -9.33 8.96 2.27
N THR A 61 -10.23 8.30 2.99
CA THR A 61 -10.55 8.60 4.39
C THR A 61 -9.35 8.25 5.27
N MET A 62 -8.77 7.05 5.10
CA MET A 62 -7.58 6.65 5.84
C MET A 62 -6.38 7.55 5.56
N ALA A 63 -6.16 7.95 4.31
CA ALA A 63 -5.13 8.92 3.94
C ALA A 63 -5.35 10.27 4.64
N SER A 64 -6.60 10.74 4.68
CA SER A 64 -6.98 11.99 5.34
C SER A 64 -6.76 11.93 6.85
N VAL A 65 -7.10 10.81 7.50
CA VAL A 65 -6.85 10.58 8.93
C VAL A 65 -5.35 10.65 9.22
N CYS A 66 -4.53 9.93 8.45
CA CYS A 66 -3.06 9.97 8.62
C CYS A 66 -2.51 11.39 8.44
N ARG A 67 -2.96 12.11 7.41
CA ARG A 67 -2.55 13.49 7.14
C ARG A 67 -2.90 14.41 8.30
N VAL A 68 -4.15 14.38 8.77
CA VAL A 68 -4.62 15.24 9.88
C VAL A 68 -3.87 14.94 11.17
N MET A 69 -3.62 13.65 11.48
CA MET A 69 -2.81 13.24 12.62
C MET A 69 -1.39 13.83 12.57
N LEU A 70 -0.78 13.88 11.38
CA LEU A 70 0.59 14.34 11.21
C LEU A 70 0.72 15.87 11.10
N GLU A 71 -0.28 16.54 10.51
CA GLU A 71 -0.26 17.99 10.28
C GLU A 71 -0.68 18.80 11.50
N MET A 72 -1.68 18.34 12.27
CA MET A 72 -2.16 19.11 13.42
C MET A 72 -1.26 18.92 14.63
N LEU A 73 -0.61 20.00 15.08
CA LEU A 73 0.26 20.02 16.26
C LEU A 73 -0.43 19.51 17.53
N GLU A 74 -1.74 19.75 17.68
CA GLU A 74 -2.50 19.22 18.81
C GLU A 74 -2.57 17.69 18.82
N TYR A 75 -2.71 17.04 17.66
CA TYR A 75 -2.67 15.58 17.58
C TYR A 75 -1.25 15.06 17.61
N ARG A 76 -0.31 15.75 16.94
CA ARG A 76 1.10 15.37 16.92
C ARG A 76 1.71 15.36 18.32
N SER A 77 1.39 16.35 19.15
CA SER A 77 1.86 16.43 20.54
C SER A 77 1.24 15.37 21.46
N ARG A 78 0.10 14.78 21.07
CA ARG A 78 -0.50 13.63 21.78
C ARG A 78 0.18 12.31 21.42
N PHE A 79 0.92 12.24 20.31
CA PHE A 79 1.74 11.07 20.00
C PHE A 79 3.03 11.15 20.79
N THR A 80 3.15 10.32 21.81
CA THR A 80 4.34 10.20 22.65
C THR A 80 5.47 9.40 21.99
N ASN A 81 5.21 8.76 20.84
CA ASN A 81 6.11 7.84 20.17
C ASN A 81 6.35 8.23 18.70
N GLU A 82 7.63 8.37 18.32
CA GLU A 82 8.06 8.62 16.94
C GLU A 82 7.68 7.49 15.97
N GLU A 83 7.54 6.25 16.47
CA GLU A 83 7.10 5.11 15.66
C GLU A 83 5.71 5.33 15.08
N THR A 84 4.81 6.03 15.79
CA THR A 84 3.47 6.36 15.31
C THR A 84 3.52 7.30 14.12
N VAL A 85 4.41 8.29 14.14
CA VAL A 85 4.65 9.20 13.02
C VAL A 85 5.14 8.39 11.82
N SER A 86 6.15 7.55 12.03
CA SER A 86 6.71 6.64 11.04
C SER A 86 5.66 5.70 10.43
N PHE A 87 4.75 5.19 11.25
CA PHE A 87 3.64 4.34 10.83
C PHE A 87 2.66 5.12 9.95
N CYS A 88 2.15 6.26 10.43
CA CYS A 88 1.20 7.09 9.69
C CYS A 88 1.77 7.55 8.34
N LEU A 89 3.06 7.91 8.28
CA LEU A 89 3.73 8.29 7.03
C LEU A 89 3.71 7.13 6.01
N ARG A 90 4.11 5.92 6.42
CA ARG A 90 4.14 4.74 5.53
C ARG A 90 2.74 4.32 5.09
N VAL A 91 1.78 4.34 6.01
CA VAL A 91 0.37 4.05 5.72
C VAL A 91 -0.18 5.07 4.72
N MET A 92 0.08 6.36 4.92
CA MET A 92 -0.37 7.42 4.01
C MET A 92 0.20 7.23 2.60
N VAL A 93 1.51 7.00 2.45
CA VAL A 93 2.12 6.73 1.12
C VAL A 93 1.52 5.50 0.46
N GLY A 94 1.40 4.39 1.20
CA GLY A 94 0.87 3.13 0.67
C GLY A 94 -0.57 3.30 0.16
N ILE A 95 -1.42 3.96 0.95
CA ILE A 95 -2.83 4.20 0.61
C ILE A 95 -2.97 5.16 -0.57
N ILE A 96 -2.13 6.20 -0.66
CA ILE A 96 -2.12 7.10 -1.82
C ILE A 96 -1.81 6.32 -3.10
N LYS A 97 -0.81 5.44 -3.07
CA LYS A 97 -0.46 4.60 -4.24
C LYS A 97 -1.60 3.65 -4.62
N LEU A 98 -2.22 3.00 -3.64
CA LEU A 98 -3.39 2.12 -3.85
C LEU A 98 -4.56 2.89 -4.46
N TYR A 99 -4.89 4.06 -3.92
CA TYR A 99 -5.95 4.93 -4.44
C TYR A 99 -5.66 5.35 -5.87
N ASP A 100 -4.42 5.76 -6.17
CA ASP A 100 -4.02 6.23 -7.50
C ASP A 100 -4.23 5.16 -8.59
N HIS A 101 -4.00 3.89 -8.27
CA HIS A 101 -4.16 2.78 -9.21
C HIS A 101 -5.59 2.22 -9.26
N ALA A 102 -6.36 2.39 -8.18
CA ALA A 102 -7.74 1.94 -8.11
C ALA A 102 -8.73 2.97 -8.65
N HIS A 103 -8.49 4.27 -8.44
CA HIS A 103 -9.42 5.34 -8.80
C HIS A 103 -9.31 5.70 -10.29
N PRO A 104 -10.42 5.88 -11.05
CA PRO A 104 -10.38 6.04 -12.50
C PRO A 104 -9.55 7.22 -13.02
N VAL A 105 -9.46 8.30 -12.24
CA VAL A 105 -8.71 9.52 -12.58
C VAL A 105 -7.40 9.66 -11.77
N GLY A 106 -7.09 8.68 -10.93
CA GLY A 106 -5.93 8.70 -10.03
C GLY A 106 -6.04 9.68 -8.86
N ALA A 107 -4.96 9.78 -8.09
CA ALA A 107 -4.86 10.60 -6.88
C ALA A 107 -4.50 12.07 -7.16
N PHE A 108 -4.09 12.40 -8.39
CA PHE A 108 -3.58 13.72 -8.76
C PHE A 108 -4.61 14.60 -9.50
N ALA A 109 -5.74 14.03 -9.91
CA ALA A 109 -6.81 14.79 -10.55
C ALA A 109 -7.42 15.82 -9.57
N LYS A 110 -7.91 16.95 -10.10
CA LYS A 110 -8.60 17.97 -9.28
C LYS A 110 -9.83 17.45 -8.55
N THR A 111 -10.44 16.39 -9.07
CA THR A 111 -11.62 15.72 -8.50
C THR A 111 -11.25 14.62 -7.50
N SER A 112 -9.96 14.37 -7.25
CA SER A 112 -9.52 13.41 -6.24
C SER A 112 -9.92 13.88 -4.84
N LYS A 113 -10.26 12.91 -3.99
CA LYS A 113 -10.54 13.16 -2.56
C LYS A 113 -9.26 13.23 -1.72
N ILE A 114 -8.09 12.98 -2.29
CA ILE A 114 -6.80 13.06 -1.60
C ILE A 114 -6.20 14.46 -1.79
N ASP A 115 -5.97 15.16 -0.68
CA ASP A 115 -5.17 16.39 -0.67
C ASP A 115 -3.69 16.07 -0.86
N MET A 116 -3.29 15.85 -2.12
CA MET A 116 -1.92 15.49 -2.47
C MET A 116 -0.91 16.56 -2.04
N LYS A 117 -1.29 17.84 -2.09
CA LYS A 117 -0.40 18.94 -1.69
C LYS A 117 -0.13 18.92 -0.19
N GLY A 118 -1.19 18.73 0.61
CA GLY A 118 -1.07 18.57 2.06
C GLY A 118 -0.26 17.32 2.43
N CYS A 119 -0.51 16.18 1.77
CA CYS A 119 0.27 14.96 2.00
C CYS A 119 1.76 15.16 1.70
N ILE A 120 2.11 15.77 0.57
CA ILE A 120 3.52 16.05 0.21
C ILE A 120 4.17 17.01 1.20
N LYS A 121 3.44 18.01 1.69
CA LYS A 121 3.96 18.93 2.71
C LYS A 121 4.33 18.17 3.98
N VAL A 122 3.46 17.28 4.47
CA VAL A 122 3.73 16.43 5.62
C VAL A 122 4.93 15.49 5.41
N PHE A 123 5.22 15.07 4.17
CA PHE A 123 6.42 14.26 3.88
C PHE A 123 7.72 15.07 3.87
N LYS A 124 7.64 16.39 3.65
CA LYS A 124 8.81 17.28 3.61
C LYS A 124 9.20 17.79 4.99
N ASP A 125 8.21 17.94 5.87
CA ASP A 125 8.32 18.42 7.25
C ASP A 125 8.72 17.28 8.22
#